data_AF-A0A2A2KL32-F1
#
_entry.id   AF-A0A2A2KL32-F1
#
_cell.length_a   1.000
_cell.length_b   1.000
_cell.length_c   1.000
_cell.angle_alpha   90.00
_cell.angle_beta   90.00
_cell.angle_gamma   90.00
#
_symmetry.space_group_name_H-M   'P 1'
#
loop_
_entity.id
_entity.type
_entity.pdbx_description
1 polymer ?
#
loop_
_entity_poly.entity_id
_entity_poly.type
_entity_poly.pdbx_seq_one_letter_code
_entity_poly.pdbx_strand_id
1 'polypeptide(L)'
;MANNQGNRGNQGGTAQNNPGNFANDRETASEAGRKGGQNSGGNFANDRERASEAGREEHRTVDSLVLPDLLHTETGTVEFAGRVKVMKELLEHHIEEEESELFPTARKLLGKQQLEELGQAMEVQKKLLKSEQRAA
;
A
#
# COMPACT_ATOMS: atom_id res chain seq x y z
N MET A 1 10.39 62.74 -7.34
CA MET A 1 9.03 62.22 -7.09
C MET A 1 9.16 60.77 -6.68
N ALA A 2 8.70 60.43 -5.48
CA ALA A 2 8.71 59.10 -4.87
C ALA A 2 7.32 58.44 -4.98
N ASN A 3 7.28 57.10 -5.01
CA ASN A 3 6.25 56.17 -4.48
C ASN A 3 6.52 54.77 -5.08
N ASN A 4 6.85 53.69 -4.37
CA ASN A 4 6.41 53.05 -3.13
C ASN A 4 5.14 52.17 -3.23
N GLN A 5 5.36 50.85 -3.08
CA GLN A 5 4.55 49.78 -2.44
C GLN A 5 3.33 49.10 -3.09
N GLY A 6 3.35 47.74 -2.98
CA GLY A 6 2.19 46.82 -2.91
C GLY A 6 2.41 45.49 -3.67
N ASN A 7 3.15 44.48 -3.16
CA ASN A 7 2.76 43.38 -2.24
C ASN A 7 1.73 42.33 -2.77
N ARG A 8 2.10 41.04 -2.59
CA ARG A 8 1.33 39.77 -2.65
C ARG A 8 1.12 39.16 -4.06
N GLY A 9 1.41 37.88 -4.33
CA GLY A 9 1.60 36.74 -3.44
C GLY A 9 2.38 35.58 -4.06
N ASN A 10 2.90 34.79 -3.13
CA ASN A 10 3.51 33.47 -3.23
C ASN A 10 2.57 32.43 -3.88
N GLN A 11 3.13 31.26 -4.23
CA GLN A 11 2.51 29.98 -4.64
C GLN A 11 2.53 29.72 -6.16
N GLY A 12 3.03 28.59 -6.67
CA GLY A 12 3.46 27.37 -6.01
C GLY A 12 4.40 26.58 -6.94
N GLY A 13 5.34 25.87 -6.31
CA GLY A 13 6.32 25.03 -6.97
C GLY A 13 5.67 23.96 -7.85
N THR A 14 6.26 23.82 -9.03
CA THR A 14 6.03 22.84 -10.08
C THR A 14 5.61 21.44 -9.58
N ALA A 15 4.39 21.05 -9.95
CA ALA A 15 3.88 19.68 -9.93
C ALA A 15 4.47 18.84 -11.08
N GLN A 16 5.80 18.89 -11.24
CA GLN A 16 6.54 18.07 -12.19
C GLN A 16 7.49 17.22 -11.37
N ASN A 17 7.40 15.91 -11.54
CA ASN A 17 8.16 14.85 -10.88
C ASN A 17 7.47 14.25 -9.65
N ASN A 18 6.31 13.62 -9.85
CA ASN A 18 5.84 12.56 -8.96
C ASN A 18 5.65 11.26 -9.77
N PRO A 19 6.62 10.33 -9.76
CA PRO A 19 6.63 9.16 -10.64
C PRO A 19 5.58 8.09 -10.29
N GLY A 20 4.64 8.38 -9.39
CA GLY A 20 3.62 7.46 -8.89
C GLY A 20 2.17 7.81 -9.23
N ASN A 21 1.91 8.89 -9.97
CA ASN A 21 0.54 9.31 -10.25
C ASN A 21 -0.08 8.47 -11.38
N PHE A 22 -0.81 7.40 -11.02
CA PHE A 22 -1.55 6.54 -11.95
C PHE A 22 -2.59 7.30 -12.80
N ALA A 23 -2.95 8.52 -12.41
CA ALA A 23 -3.85 9.37 -13.18
C ALA A 23 -3.20 9.94 -14.46
N ASN A 24 -1.86 10.05 -14.51
CA ASN A 24 -1.14 10.64 -15.64
C ASN A 24 -0.53 9.60 -16.59
N ASP A 25 -0.50 8.32 -16.22
CA ASP A 25 0.09 7.26 -17.01
C ASP A 25 -0.79 6.00 -17.04
N ARG A 26 -1.68 5.99 -18.04
CA ARG A 26 -2.62 4.89 -18.30
C ARG A 26 -1.89 3.60 -18.68
N GLU A 27 -0.72 3.69 -19.31
CA GLU A 27 0.08 2.51 -19.65
C GLU A 27 0.65 1.89 -18.38
N THR A 28 1.23 2.69 -17.48
CA THR A 28 1.73 2.21 -16.18
C THR A 28 0.62 1.62 -15.30
N ALA A 29 -0.57 2.23 -15.26
CA ALA A 29 -1.71 1.67 -14.52
C ALA A 29 -2.22 0.36 -15.12
N SER A 30 -2.28 0.27 -16.46
CA SER A 30 -2.66 -0.95 -17.17
C SER A 30 -1.60 -2.04 -17.04
N GLU A 31 -0.32 -1.69 -17.04
CA GLU A 31 0.79 -2.60 -16.83
C GLU A 31 0.82 -3.11 -15.39
N ALA A 32 0.58 -2.26 -14.39
CA ALA A 32 0.43 -2.67 -12.99
C ALA A 32 -0.74 -3.64 -12.80
N GLY A 33 -1.92 -3.33 -13.36
CA GLY A 33 -3.07 -4.24 -13.34
C GLY A 33 -2.81 -5.55 -14.09
N ARG A 34 -2.15 -5.50 -15.24
CA ARG A 34 -1.81 -6.68 -16.04
C ARG A 34 -0.73 -7.53 -15.36
N LYS A 35 0.27 -6.91 -14.73
CA LYS A 35 1.36 -7.59 -14.02
C LYS A 35 0.88 -8.20 -12.70
N GLY A 36 -0.03 -7.53 -11.98
CA GLY A 36 -0.74 -8.10 -10.84
C GLY A 36 -1.57 -9.33 -11.24
N GLY A 37 -2.29 -9.26 -12.36
CA GLY A 37 -3.07 -10.40 -12.87
C GLY A 37 -2.26 -11.54 -13.51
N GLN A 38 -0.99 -11.33 -13.86
CA GLN A 38 -0.17 -12.31 -14.60
C GLN A 38 0.83 -13.10 -13.74
N ASN A 39 1.13 -12.66 -12.50
CA ASN A 39 2.12 -13.34 -11.66
C ASN A 39 1.56 -14.30 -10.60
N SER A 40 0.23 -14.43 -10.47
CA SER A 40 -0.40 -15.36 -9.53
C SER A 40 -0.32 -16.86 -9.94
N GLY A 41 0.42 -17.20 -10.99
CA GLY A 41 0.63 -18.58 -11.47
C GLY A 41 2.03 -19.14 -11.27
N GLY A 42 2.90 -18.47 -10.49
CA GLY A 42 4.34 -18.70 -10.49
C GLY A 42 4.92 -19.37 -9.25
N ASN A 43 4.42 -20.53 -8.83
CA ASN A 43 5.13 -21.49 -7.96
C ASN A 43 5.81 -20.90 -6.70
N PHE A 44 5.16 -19.97 -6.00
CA PHE A 44 5.63 -19.39 -4.72
C PHE A 44 5.93 -20.46 -3.66
N ALA A 45 5.28 -21.62 -3.76
CA ALA A 45 5.55 -22.80 -2.95
C ALA A 45 7.03 -23.24 -2.96
N ASN A 46 7.77 -22.98 -4.05
CA ASN A 46 9.17 -23.42 -4.19
C ASN A 46 10.20 -22.30 -3.94
N ASP A 47 9.79 -21.04 -3.77
CA ASP A 47 10.69 -19.91 -3.53
C ASP A 47 10.10 -18.95 -2.49
N ARG A 48 10.36 -19.28 -1.22
CA ARG A 48 9.84 -18.55 -0.05
C ARG A 48 10.39 -17.12 0.04
N GLU A 49 11.60 -16.88 -0.45
CA GLU A 49 12.20 -15.54 -0.45
C GLU A 49 11.46 -14.65 -1.44
N ARG A 50 11.22 -15.16 -2.65
CA ARG A 50 10.44 -14.43 -3.66
C ARG A 50 9.01 -14.15 -3.21
N ALA A 51 8.35 -15.10 -2.53
CA ALA A 51 7.01 -14.88 -1.96
C ALA A 51 7.02 -13.77 -0.89
N SER A 52 8.02 -13.78 0.00
CA SER A 52 8.16 -12.75 1.03
C SER A 52 8.44 -11.37 0.43
N GLU A 53 9.29 -11.27 -0.59
CA GLU A 53 9.57 -10.00 -1.27
C GLU A 53 8.34 -9.48 -2.02
N ALA A 54 7.56 -10.36 -2.67
CA ALA A 54 6.32 -9.98 -3.32
C ALA A 54 5.32 -9.33 -2.34
N GLY A 55 5.05 -9.97 -1.20
CA GLY A 55 4.15 -9.40 -0.19
C GLY A 55 4.65 -8.07 0.39
N ARG A 56 5.97 -7.88 0.54
CA ARG A 56 6.55 -6.59 0.97
C ARG A 56 6.36 -5.50 -0.08
N GLU A 57 6.52 -5.82 -1.35
CA GLU A 57 6.31 -4.86 -2.44
C GLU A 57 4.84 -4.50 -2.59
N GLU A 58 3.91 -5.42 -2.33
CA GLU A 58 2.46 -5.12 -2.28
C GLU A 58 2.14 -4.10 -1.17
N HIS A 59 2.65 -4.32 0.05
CA HIS A 59 2.48 -3.37 1.17
C HIS A 59 3.05 -2.00 0.80
N ARG A 60 4.28 -1.97 0.28
CA ARG A 60 4.94 -0.74 -0.16
C ARG A 60 4.14 -0.01 -1.24
N THR A 61 3.57 -0.74 -2.19
CA THR A 61 2.74 -0.19 -3.28
C THR A 61 1.52 0.52 -2.72
N VAL A 62 0.83 -0.11 -1.77
CA VAL A 62 -0.33 0.49 -1.11
C VAL A 62 0.06 1.76 -0.36
N ASP A 63 1.13 1.70 0.45
CA ASP A 63 1.58 2.83 1.26
C ASP A 63 2.12 4.01 0.45
N SER A 64 2.90 3.73 -0.59
CA SER A 64 3.65 4.77 -1.32
C SER A 64 2.86 5.36 -2.47
N LEU A 65 1.95 4.59 -3.07
CA LEU A 65 1.29 4.98 -4.32
C LEU A 65 -0.22 5.08 -4.16
N VAL A 66 -0.86 4.07 -3.53
CA VAL A 66 -2.33 4.01 -3.49
C VAL A 66 -2.93 4.93 -2.42
N LEU A 67 -2.42 4.85 -1.18
CA LEU A 67 -2.93 5.64 -0.07
C LEU A 67 -2.74 7.14 -0.25
N PRO A 68 -1.58 7.65 -0.71
CA PRO A 68 -1.42 9.08 -0.94
C PRO A 68 -2.39 9.58 -2.00
N ASP A 69 -2.54 8.87 -3.11
CA ASP A 69 -3.49 9.21 -4.16
C ASP A 69 -4.93 9.24 -3.65
N LEU A 70 -5.33 8.21 -2.89
CA LEU A 70 -6.68 8.10 -2.35
C LEU A 70 -6.99 9.23 -1.36
N LEU A 71 -6.07 9.52 -0.44
CA LEU A 71 -6.24 10.56 0.59
C LEU A 71 -6.33 11.98 0.01
N HIS A 72 -5.72 12.22 -1.15
CA HIS A 72 -5.77 13.51 -1.84
C HIS A 72 -6.88 13.59 -2.92
N THR A 73 -7.78 12.61 -2.98
CA THR A 73 -8.91 12.61 -3.94
C THR A 73 -10.22 12.98 -3.25
N GLU A 74 -10.98 13.89 -3.85
CA GLU A 74 -12.32 14.23 -3.37
C GLU A 74 -13.27 13.03 -3.47
N THR A 75 -13.95 12.68 -2.37
CA THR A 75 -14.75 11.45 -2.25
C THR A 75 -15.95 11.37 -3.19
N GLY A 76 -16.37 12.50 -3.77
CA GLY A 76 -17.54 12.59 -4.66
C GLY A 76 -17.25 12.30 -6.13
N THR A 77 -16.00 12.04 -6.50
CA THR A 77 -15.60 11.94 -7.91
C THR A 77 -15.47 10.50 -8.40
N VAL A 78 -15.49 10.33 -9.72
CA VAL A 78 -15.30 9.02 -10.37
C VAL A 78 -13.87 8.49 -10.14
N GLU A 79 -12.88 9.39 -10.08
CA GLU A 79 -11.50 9.08 -9.76
C GLU A 79 -11.36 8.47 -8.38
N PHE A 80 -12.08 9.00 -7.37
CA PHE A 80 -12.10 8.40 -6.03
C PHE A 80 -12.64 6.97 -6.06
N ALA A 81 -13.77 6.75 -6.74
CA ALA A 81 -14.34 5.42 -6.88
C ALA A 81 -13.37 4.44 -7.59
N GLY A 82 -12.67 4.92 -8.62
CA GLY A 82 -11.62 4.16 -9.30
C GLY A 82 -10.45 3.79 -8.38
N ARG A 83 -9.94 4.75 -7.61
CA ARG A 83 -8.83 4.54 -6.66
C ARG A 83 -9.20 3.59 -5.52
N VAL A 84 -10.41 3.72 -4.96
CA VAL A 84 -10.94 2.77 -3.96
C VAL A 84 -11.02 1.36 -4.56
N LYS A 85 -11.47 1.23 -5.81
CA LYS A 85 -11.53 -0.08 -6.48
C LYS A 85 -10.15 -0.71 -6.60
N VAL A 86 -9.13 0.05 -7.04
CA VAL A 86 -7.75 -0.46 -7.13
C VAL A 86 -7.22 -0.88 -5.75
N MET A 87 -7.44 -0.05 -4.71
CA MET A 87 -7.05 -0.40 -3.34
C MET A 87 -7.71 -1.69 -2.88
N LYS A 88 -9.01 -1.85 -3.15
CA LYS A 88 -9.77 -3.05 -2.83
C LYS A 88 -9.19 -4.28 -3.51
N GLU A 89 -8.92 -4.21 -4.81
CA GLU A 89 -8.38 -5.35 -5.58
C GLU A 89 -7.01 -5.77 -5.03
N LEU A 90 -6.10 -4.83 -4.77
CA LEU A 90 -4.81 -5.13 -4.14
C LEU A 90 -4.96 -5.78 -2.77
N LEU A 91 -5.88 -5.27 -1.94
CA LEU A 91 -6.13 -5.82 -0.61
C LEU A 91 -6.71 -7.24 -0.65
N GLU A 92 -7.71 -7.48 -1.52
CA GLU A 92 -8.33 -8.79 -1.66
C GLU A 92 -7.33 -9.83 -2.20
N HIS A 93 -6.49 -9.45 -3.15
CA HIS A 93 -5.40 -10.32 -3.62
C HIS A 93 -4.41 -10.65 -2.51
N HIS A 94 -3.95 -9.65 -1.76
CA HIS A 94 -3.03 -9.85 -0.65
C HIS A 94 -3.60 -10.80 0.42
N ILE A 95 -4.87 -10.61 0.81
CA ILE A 95 -5.55 -11.48 1.78
C ILE A 95 -5.64 -12.91 1.26
N GLU A 96 -6.04 -13.11 0.00
CA GLU A 96 -6.14 -14.44 -0.59
C GLU A 96 -4.79 -15.17 -0.56
N GLU A 97 -3.69 -14.48 -0.90
CA GLU A 97 -2.33 -15.04 -0.84
C GLU A 97 -1.92 -15.43 0.59
N GLU A 98 -2.21 -14.55 1.57
CA GLU A 98 -1.90 -14.84 2.97
C GLU A 98 -2.73 -16.03 3.51
N GLU A 99 -4.03 -16.07 3.24
CA GLU A 99 -4.94 -17.08 3.78
C GLU A 99 -4.76 -18.46 3.13
N SER A 100 -4.51 -18.50 1.82
CA SER A 100 -4.41 -19.74 1.05
C SER A 100 -3.02 -20.39 1.12
N GLU A 101 -1.94 -19.59 1.22
CA GLU A 101 -0.57 -20.10 1.12
C GLU A 101 0.25 -19.83 2.40
N LEU A 102 0.31 -18.58 2.85
CA LEU A 102 1.22 -18.17 3.94
C LEU A 102 0.79 -18.75 5.29
N PHE A 103 -0.46 -18.56 5.71
CA PHE A 103 -0.92 -19.00 7.03
C PHE A 103 -0.97 -20.54 7.17
N PRO A 104 -1.40 -21.33 6.18
CA PRO A 104 -1.25 -22.78 6.23
C PRO A 104 0.22 -23.21 6.39
N THR A 105 1.14 -22.56 5.68
CA THR A 105 2.59 -22.84 5.79
C THR A 105 3.12 -22.49 7.18
N ALA A 106 2.76 -21.33 7.73
CA ALA A 106 3.13 -20.91 9.08
C ALA A 106 2.59 -21.90 10.14
N ARG A 107 1.33 -22.33 10.01
CA ARG A 107 0.72 -23.36 10.87
C ARG A 107 1.50 -24.66 10.87
N LYS A 108 1.97 -25.10 9.69
CA LYS A 108 2.73 -26.34 9.54
C LYS A 108 4.16 -26.24 10.10
N LEU A 109 4.81 -25.08 9.96
CA LEU A 109 6.23 -24.91 10.32
C LEU A 109 6.45 -24.54 11.80
N LEU A 110 5.60 -23.69 12.38
CA LEU A 110 5.80 -23.13 13.72
C LEU A 110 5.11 -23.95 14.82
N GLY A 111 4.01 -24.62 14.49
CA GLY A 111 3.21 -25.36 15.47
C GLY A 111 2.48 -24.46 16.47
N LYS A 112 1.58 -25.07 17.26
CA LYS A 112 0.60 -24.33 18.06
C LYS A 112 1.23 -23.39 19.11
N GLN A 113 2.21 -23.89 19.86
CA GLN A 113 2.80 -23.11 20.96
C GLN A 113 3.52 -21.85 20.47
N GLN A 114 4.38 -21.97 19.45
CA GLN A 114 5.10 -20.81 18.91
C GLN A 114 4.15 -19.78 18.29
N LEU A 115 3.05 -20.23 17.66
CA LEU A 115 2.03 -19.32 17.13
C LEU A 115 1.27 -18.59 18.23
N GLU A 116 0.98 -19.24 19.35
CA GLU A 116 0.36 -18.61 20.51
C GLU A 116 1.28 -17.55 21.13
N GLU A 117 2.56 -17.87 21.30
CA GLU A 117 3.58 -16.93 21.80
C GLU A 117 3.75 -15.72 20.86
N LEU A 118 3.83 -15.97 19.54
CA LEU A 118 3.91 -14.91 18.54
C LEU A 118 2.65 -14.03 18.55
N GLY A 119 1.46 -14.63 18.63
CA GLY A 119 0.19 -13.90 18.70
C GLY A 119 0.11 -13.00 19.93
N GLN A 120 0.58 -13.48 21.09
CA GLN A 120 0.67 -12.67 22.31
C GLN A 120 1.65 -11.50 22.13
N ALA A 121 2.82 -11.74 21.55
CA ALA A 121 3.81 -10.70 21.27
C ALA A 121 3.26 -9.64 20.30
N MET A 122 2.55 -10.05 19.24
CA MET A 122 1.91 -9.14 18.29
C MET A 122 0.82 -8.29 18.94
N GLU A 123 0.01 -8.86 19.84
CA GLU A 123 -1.04 -8.12 20.55
C GLU A 123 -0.44 -7.07 21.50
N VAL A 124 0.68 -7.39 22.16
CA VAL A 124 1.45 -6.41 22.96
C VAL A 124 1.98 -5.30 22.06
N GLN A 125 2.63 -5.65 20.96
CA GLN A 125 3.20 -4.68 20.02
C GLN A 125 2.14 -3.75 19.43
N LYS A 126 0.97 -4.29 19.05
CA LYS A 126 -0.17 -3.52 18.57
C LYS A 126 -0.66 -2.50 19.59
N LYS A 127 -0.71 -2.85 20.88
CA LYS A 127 -1.09 -1.92 21.95
C LYS A 127 -0.07 -0.80 22.11
N LEU A 128 1.22 -1.12 22.05
CA LEU A 128 2.31 -0.14 22.11
C LEU A 128 2.22 0.86 20.95
N LEU A 129 2.18 0.36 19.71
CA LEU A 129 2.08 1.22 18.52
C LEU A 129 0.84 2.11 18.53
N LYS A 130 -0.32 1.58 18.95
CA LYS A 130 -1.54 2.38 19.10
C LYS A 130 -1.41 3.45 20.18
N SER A 131 -0.67 3.18 21.25
CA SER A 131 -0.43 4.18 22.30
C SER A 131 0.51 5.29 21.84
N GLU A 132 1.56 4.95 21.09
CA GLU A 132 2.51 5.90 20.49
C GLU A 132 1.82 6.79 19.46
N GLN A 133 1.00 6.21 18.56
CA GLN A 133 0.22 6.97 17.58
C GLN A 133 -0.79 7.94 18.19
N ARG A 134 -1.27 7.66 19.41
CA ARG A 134 -2.18 8.58 20.12
C ARG A 134 -1.45 9.70 20.85
N ALA A 135 -0.16 9.54 21.10
CA ALA A 135 0.67 10.51 21.80
C ALA A 135 1.41 11.46 20.86
N ALA A 136 1.53 11.10 19.57
CA ALA A 136 2.01 11.95 18.48
C ALA A 136 0.91 12.86 17.92
#